data_AF-A0A8S1YF20-F1
#
_entry.id   AF-A0A8S1YF20-F1
#
_cell.length_a   1.000
_cell.length_b   1.000
_cell.length_c   1.000
_cell.angle_alpha   90.00
_cell.angle_beta   90.00
_cell.angle_gamma   90.00
#
_symmetry.space_group_name_H-M   'P 1'
#
loop_
_entity.id
_entity.type
_entity.pdbx_description
1 polymer ?
#
loop_
_entity_poly.entity_id
_entity_poly.type
_entity_poly.pdbx_seq_one_letter_code
_entity_poly.pdbx_strand_id
1 'polypeptide(L)'
;MIFIHFILHLATAYQVGQNKDDIDNIASEGQVGQHLIKEVRAFLRKGHDQTQFLIYLNNMEAKVASLTSDEFQEQCDTELLNIEETQRMLQDSKYRVTSLENKIALLTNYTNKFAQIIDEKQAILEVTENTVSELVQIRENEIAMFERRRSEITMSSGIVRRSKGLIGQLIPKMPDLAPQTKFAKQDNQLEVSYDDIRSEFLQIRSQAKEQLGESNPFSQIIESFAQIPEQTGNLEHVTYVVDMLANMEQNLADTNIALFNAEQQRIELHERLLEHVDEKTEKLNEQISELEQMIADMEQQIEDHQAEIQVELENQENIHQIYEEYIDAHESTLHTHDEDIKNNILLIKMIRTLKNDFMNDFEASSRYILTPRFHFQNLSSL
;
A
#
# COMPACT_ATOMS: atom_id res chain seq x y z
N MET A 1 29.06 18.79 92.09
CA MET A 1 30.09 19.72 91.54
C MET A 1 30.72 19.20 90.25
N ILE A 2 31.04 17.90 90.15
CA ILE A 2 31.60 17.25 88.93
C ILE A 2 30.72 17.44 87.68
N PHE A 3 29.40 17.37 87.84
CA PHE A 3 28.42 17.57 86.77
C PHE A 3 28.36 19.01 86.20
N ILE A 4 28.67 20.03 87.02
CA ILE A 4 28.70 21.43 86.59
C ILE A 4 30.02 21.74 85.88
N HIS A 5 31.13 21.11 86.31
CA HIS A 5 32.39 21.16 85.57
C HIS A 5 32.32 20.45 84.23
N PHE A 6 31.57 19.34 84.12
CA PHE A 6 31.35 18.66 82.84
C PHE A 6 30.47 19.48 81.88
N ILE A 7 29.46 20.20 82.38
CA ILE A 7 28.66 21.15 81.56
C ILE A 7 29.48 22.39 81.18
N LEU A 8 30.33 22.90 82.08
CA LEU A 8 31.29 23.98 81.75
C LEU A 8 32.38 23.50 80.78
N HIS A 9 32.83 22.24 80.85
CA HIS A 9 33.73 21.64 79.87
C HIS A 9 33.04 21.31 78.56
N LEU A 10 31.78 20.89 78.51
CA LEU A 10 31.04 20.88 77.25
C LEU A 10 30.86 22.29 76.64
N ALA A 11 30.95 23.35 77.45
CA ALA A 11 30.99 24.74 77.00
C ALA A 11 32.40 25.31 76.75
N THR A 12 33.48 24.67 77.24
CA THR A 12 34.89 25.16 77.16
C THR A 12 35.87 24.20 76.47
N ALA A 13 35.59 22.91 76.36
CA ALA A 13 36.22 21.94 75.45
C ALA A 13 35.89 22.29 73.99
N TYR A 14 34.81 23.04 73.78
CA TYR A 14 34.60 23.84 72.57
C TYR A 14 35.66 24.93 72.33
N GLN A 15 36.71 25.06 73.16
CA GLN A 15 37.78 26.05 73.00
C GLN A 15 39.22 25.50 73.11
N VAL A 16 39.45 24.21 73.34
CA VAL A 16 40.80 23.62 73.40
C VAL A 16 40.67 22.16 72.93
N GLY A 17 41.29 21.62 71.89
CA GLY A 17 42.48 21.99 71.13
C GLY A 17 43.16 20.67 70.74
N GLN A 18 42.86 20.17 69.53
CA GLN A 18 43.55 19.19 68.67
C GLN A 18 42.55 18.19 68.05
N ASN A 19 42.46 18.20 66.71
CA ASN A 19 41.38 17.69 65.83
C ASN A 19 40.06 18.50 65.78
N LYS A 20 40.17 19.83 65.91
CA LYS A 20 39.02 20.74 66.05
C LYS A 20 38.40 21.28 64.77
N ASP A 21 39.15 21.41 63.68
CA ASP A 21 38.67 22.23 62.55
C ASP A 21 37.47 21.61 61.81
N ASP A 22 37.35 20.28 61.82
CA ASP A 22 36.17 19.60 61.27
C ASP A 22 35.00 19.59 62.27
N ILE A 23 35.24 19.32 63.56
CA ILE A 23 34.17 19.14 64.56
C ILE A 23 33.59 20.49 65.05
N ASP A 24 34.41 21.54 65.20
CA ASP A 24 33.95 22.86 65.63
C ASP A 24 33.08 23.52 64.55
N ASN A 25 33.49 23.47 63.26
CA ASN A 25 32.70 24.03 62.15
C ASN A 25 31.35 23.32 61.99
N ILE A 26 31.34 22.00 62.13
CA ILE A 26 30.15 21.16 61.92
C ILE A 26 29.12 21.36 63.04
N ALA A 27 29.59 21.59 64.25
CA ALA A 27 28.75 21.73 65.42
C ALA A 27 28.26 23.18 65.64
N SER A 28 28.92 24.18 65.04
CA SER A 28 28.45 25.56 65.00
C SER A 28 27.52 25.89 63.82
N GLU A 29 27.68 25.24 62.65
CA GLU A 29 26.95 25.62 61.42
C GLU A 29 25.97 24.57 60.87
N GLY A 30 26.10 23.28 61.22
CA GLY A 30 25.22 22.22 60.69
C GLY A 30 23.98 21.94 61.54
N GLN A 31 22.78 21.86 60.92
CA GLN A 31 21.52 21.50 61.59
C GLN A 31 21.61 20.17 62.37
N VAL A 32 22.38 19.22 61.84
CA VAL A 32 22.59 17.88 62.39
C VAL A 32 23.41 17.92 63.69
N GLY A 33 24.51 18.66 63.73
CA GLY A 33 25.32 18.86 64.94
C GLY A 33 24.56 19.59 66.04
N GLN A 34 23.77 20.61 65.68
CA GLN A 34 22.93 21.34 66.63
C GLN A 34 21.81 20.47 67.23
N HIS A 35 21.24 19.55 66.45
CA HIS A 35 20.24 18.60 66.94
C HIS A 35 20.84 17.61 67.96
N LEU A 36 22.00 17.01 67.66
CA LEU A 36 22.71 16.11 68.57
C LEU A 36 23.06 16.82 69.89
N ILE A 37 23.55 18.06 69.82
CA ILE A 37 23.83 18.89 71.01
C ILE A 37 22.57 19.14 71.83
N LYS A 38 21.42 19.40 71.18
CA LYS A 38 20.15 19.63 71.84
C LYS A 38 19.65 18.37 72.56
N GLU A 39 19.75 17.20 71.93
CA GLU A 39 19.37 15.92 72.53
C GLU A 39 20.28 15.55 73.72
N VAL A 40 21.60 15.66 73.56
CA VAL A 40 22.58 15.42 74.63
C VAL A 40 22.34 16.36 75.80
N ARG A 41 22.09 17.66 75.56
CA ARG A 41 21.74 18.63 76.61
C ARG A 41 20.42 18.28 77.29
N ALA A 42 19.42 17.82 76.54
CA ALA A 42 18.13 17.41 77.11
C ALA A 42 18.28 16.17 78.00
N PHE A 43 19.11 15.21 77.61
CA PHE A 43 19.43 14.03 78.41
C PHE A 43 20.16 14.42 79.71
N LEU A 44 21.21 15.25 79.62
CA LEU A 44 21.99 15.68 80.78
C LEU A 44 21.17 16.49 81.80
N ARG A 45 20.16 17.25 81.37
CA ARG A 45 19.24 17.98 82.26
C ARG A 45 18.37 17.09 83.14
N LYS A 46 18.19 15.82 82.80
CA LYS A 46 17.38 14.86 83.57
C LYS A 46 18.14 14.25 84.75
N GLY A 47 19.41 14.60 84.96
CA GLY A 47 20.18 14.18 86.14
C GLY A 47 20.59 12.71 86.13
N HIS A 48 20.69 12.10 84.94
CA HIS A 48 21.12 10.72 84.76
C HIS A 48 22.57 10.49 85.22
N ASP A 49 22.87 9.28 85.68
CA ASP A 49 24.23 8.90 86.09
C ASP A 49 25.16 8.69 84.88
N GLN A 50 26.46 8.58 85.18
CA GLN A 50 27.53 8.48 84.19
C GLN A 50 27.44 7.21 83.32
N THR A 51 26.99 6.10 83.90
CA THR A 51 26.81 4.81 83.19
C THR A 51 25.62 4.89 82.23
N GLN A 52 24.53 5.53 82.66
CA GLN A 52 23.35 5.76 81.84
C GLN A 52 23.66 6.65 80.63
N PHE A 53 24.58 7.62 80.78
CA PHE A 53 25.02 8.46 79.67
C PHE A 53 25.83 7.68 78.61
N LEU A 54 26.75 6.81 79.02
CA LEU A 54 27.50 5.95 78.09
C LEU A 54 26.60 4.95 77.36
N ILE A 55 25.64 4.34 78.07
CA ILE A 55 24.64 3.45 77.46
C ILE A 55 23.80 4.22 76.44
N TYR A 56 23.40 5.45 76.76
CA TYR A 56 22.65 6.32 75.85
C TYR A 56 23.45 6.66 74.58
N LEU A 57 24.73 7.04 74.69
CA LEU A 57 25.59 7.31 73.54
C LEU A 57 25.84 6.06 72.69
N ASN A 58 25.99 4.87 73.29
CA ASN A 58 26.11 3.61 72.56
C ASN A 58 24.82 3.27 71.79
N ASN A 59 23.66 3.46 72.41
CA ASN A 59 22.37 3.23 71.75
C ASN A 59 22.13 4.24 70.62
N MET A 60 22.57 5.49 70.78
CA MET A 60 22.54 6.49 69.71
C MET A 60 23.46 6.10 68.55
N GLU A 61 24.71 5.70 68.81
CA GLU A 61 25.64 5.24 67.77
C GLU A 61 25.06 4.04 67.01
N ALA A 62 24.52 3.05 67.72
CA ALA A 62 23.89 1.88 67.12
C ALA A 62 22.64 2.25 66.29
N LYS A 63 21.83 3.19 66.77
CA LYS A 63 20.63 3.67 66.07
C LYS A 63 20.98 4.43 64.79
N VAL A 64 21.97 5.34 64.84
CA VAL A 64 22.44 6.08 63.66
C VAL A 64 23.05 5.14 62.63
N ALA A 65 23.73 4.08 63.07
CA ALA A 65 24.28 3.06 62.18
C ALA A 65 23.21 2.16 61.51
N SER A 66 22.00 2.06 62.06
CA SER A 66 20.93 1.20 61.54
C SER A 66 19.83 1.96 60.77
N LEU A 67 19.90 3.29 60.69
CA LEU A 67 18.78 4.15 60.30
C LEU A 67 18.52 4.28 58.78
N THR A 68 19.23 3.55 57.91
CA THR A 68 19.28 3.93 56.49
C THR A 68 19.17 2.82 55.45
N SER A 69 19.13 1.53 55.78
CA SER A 69 19.32 0.50 54.74
C SER A 69 18.03 -0.03 54.11
N ASP A 70 17.00 -0.37 54.91
CA ASP A 70 15.91 -1.22 54.40
C ASP A 70 14.86 -0.42 53.62
N GLU A 71 14.42 0.74 54.12
CA GLU A 71 13.43 1.61 53.46
C GLU A 71 13.99 2.23 52.16
N PHE A 72 15.29 2.55 52.13
CA PHE A 72 15.97 3.06 50.95
C PHE A 72 16.07 1.98 49.85
N GLN A 73 16.41 0.75 50.24
CA GLN A 73 16.49 -0.36 49.29
C GLN A 73 15.13 -0.67 48.66
N GLU A 74 14.06 -0.69 49.46
CA GLU A 74 12.69 -0.90 48.96
C GLU A 74 12.25 0.19 47.96
N GLN A 75 12.62 1.45 48.24
CA GLN A 75 12.34 2.56 47.33
C GLN A 75 13.13 2.43 46.01
N CYS A 76 14.43 2.12 46.08
CA CYS A 76 15.27 1.90 44.90
C CYS A 76 14.78 0.73 44.06
N ASP A 77 14.42 -0.39 44.69
CA ASP A 77 13.90 -1.58 43.99
C ASP A 77 12.59 -1.27 43.26
N THR A 78 11.72 -0.45 43.86
CA THR A 78 10.45 -0.02 43.25
C THR A 78 10.69 0.91 42.05
N GLU A 79 11.58 1.89 42.18
CA GLU A 79 11.95 2.81 41.10
C GLU A 79 12.59 2.06 39.92
N LEU A 80 13.52 1.14 40.20
CA LEU A 80 14.15 0.30 39.18
C LEU A 80 13.13 -0.56 38.43
N LEU A 81 12.17 -1.15 39.15
CA LEU A 81 11.10 -1.94 38.54
C LEU A 81 10.23 -1.09 37.60
N ASN A 82 9.89 0.14 38.01
CA ASN A 82 9.14 1.08 37.17
C ASN A 82 9.93 1.50 35.92
N ILE A 83 11.24 1.71 36.04
CA ILE A 83 12.15 2.00 34.91
C ILE A 83 12.17 0.81 33.93
N GLU A 84 12.33 -0.42 34.43
CA GLU A 84 12.32 -1.63 33.60
C GLU A 84 10.97 -1.84 32.89
N GLU A 85 9.86 -1.62 33.59
CA GLU A 85 8.51 -1.75 33.03
C GLU A 85 8.25 -0.71 31.93
N THR A 86 8.58 0.56 32.18
CA THR A 86 8.41 1.64 31.19
C THR A 86 9.33 1.46 29.98
N GLN A 87 10.56 1.01 30.18
CA GLN A 87 11.47 0.66 29.07
C GLN A 87 10.91 -0.47 28.21
N ARG A 88 10.29 -1.48 28.83
CA ARG A 88 9.62 -2.56 28.11
C ARG A 88 8.41 -2.06 27.32
N MET A 89 7.58 -1.20 27.93
CA MET A 89 6.44 -0.58 27.23
C MET A 89 6.89 0.22 26.00
N LEU A 90 7.99 0.98 26.12
CA LEU A 90 8.57 1.73 25.01
C LEU A 90 9.05 0.80 23.89
N GLN A 91 9.67 -0.33 24.24
CA GLN A 91 10.12 -1.32 23.25
C GLN A 91 8.94 -2.00 22.53
N ASP A 92 7.90 -2.39 23.26
CA ASP A 92 6.69 -2.98 22.69
C ASP A 92 5.99 -2.00 21.74
N SER A 93 5.92 -0.72 22.13
CA SER A 93 5.38 0.34 21.28
C SER A 93 6.20 0.55 20.00
N LYS A 94 7.55 0.59 20.09
CA LYS A 94 8.43 0.67 18.92
C LYS A 94 8.23 -0.48 17.94
N TYR A 95 8.04 -1.70 18.47
CA TYR A 95 7.73 -2.86 17.66
C TYR A 95 6.38 -2.71 16.92
N ARG A 96 5.35 -2.18 17.59
CA ARG A 96 4.05 -1.92 16.96
C ARG A 96 4.16 -0.92 15.81
N VAL A 97 4.85 0.20 16.01
CA VAL A 97 5.10 1.19 14.95
C VAL A 97 5.80 0.54 13.77
N THR A 98 6.90 -0.18 14.01
CA THR A 98 7.65 -0.88 12.95
C THR A 98 6.77 -1.89 12.19
N SER A 99 5.90 -2.61 12.91
CA SER A 99 4.95 -3.56 12.32
C SER A 99 3.93 -2.86 11.42
N LEU A 100 3.37 -1.73 11.84
CA LEU A 100 2.44 -0.92 11.05
C LEU A 100 3.13 -0.32 9.81
N GLU A 101 4.35 0.20 9.95
CA GLU A 101 5.16 0.71 8.83
C GLU A 101 5.40 -0.38 7.77
N ASN A 102 5.71 -1.60 8.21
CA ASN A 102 5.87 -2.74 7.29
C ASN A 102 4.56 -3.09 6.57
N LYS A 103 3.40 -3.02 7.24
CA LYS A 103 2.10 -3.23 6.60
C LYS A 103 1.82 -2.15 5.55
N ILE A 104 2.06 -0.88 5.87
CA ILE A 104 1.90 0.24 4.93
C ILE A 104 2.79 0.04 3.71
N ALA A 105 4.07 -0.33 3.91
CA ALA A 105 4.99 -0.58 2.81
C ALA A 105 4.53 -1.72 1.89
N LEU A 106 3.98 -2.79 2.46
CA LEU A 106 3.42 -3.92 1.72
C LEU A 106 2.17 -3.50 0.92
N LEU A 107 1.23 -2.81 1.56
CA LEU A 107 0.01 -2.30 0.90
C LEU A 107 0.37 -1.34 -0.25
N THR A 108 1.27 -0.40 0.00
CA THR A 108 1.77 0.54 -1.03
C THR A 108 2.39 -0.20 -2.23
N ASN A 109 3.13 -1.30 -1.99
CA ASN A 109 3.68 -2.12 -3.06
C ASN A 109 2.58 -2.78 -3.91
N TYR A 110 1.51 -3.28 -3.27
CA TYR A 110 0.37 -3.87 -3.97
C TYR A 110 -0.43 -2.82 -4.75
N THR A 111 -0.70 -1.66 -4.16
CA THR A 111 -1.35 -0.54 -4.83
C THR A 111 -0.62 -0.17 -6.13
N ASN A 112 0.71 -0.02 -6.07
CA ASN A 112 1.51 0.28 -7.26
C ASN A 112 1.46 -0.82 -8.32
N LYS A 113 1.45 -2.10 -7.91
CA LYS A 113 1.32 -3.23 -8.85
C LYS A 113 -0.05 -3.26 -9.52
N PHE A 114 -1.11 -3.00 -8.77
CA PHE A 114 -2.47 -2.97 -9.32
C PHE A 114 -2.66 -1.79 -10.26
N ALA A 115 -2.10 -0.61 -9.93
CA ALA A 115 -2.09 0.54 -10.84
C ALA A 115 -1.40 0.19 -12.18
N GLN A 116 -0.24 -0.47 -12.15
CA GLN A 116 0.42 -0.92 -13.38
C GLN A 116 -0.44 -1.90 -14.18
N ILE A 117 -1.12 -2.85 -13.52
CA ILE A 117 -2.01 -3.81 -14.20
C ILE A 117 -3.20 -3.08 -14.83
N ILE A 118 -3.74 -2.05 -14.17
CA ILE A 118 -4.81 -1.21 -14.72
C ILE A 118 -4.31 -0.51 -15.99
N ASP A 119 -3.13 0.12 -15.95
CA ASP A 119 -2.54 0.78 -17.12
C ASP A 119 -2.36 -0.20 -18.30
N GLU A 120 -1.86 -1.42 -18.03
CA GLU A 120 -1.72 -2.47 -19.03
C GLU A 120 -3.08 -2.89 -19.64
N LYS A 121 -4.14 -3.00 -18.80
CA LYS A 121 -5.49 -3.33 -19.26
C LYS A 121 -6.12 -2.21 -20.07
N GLN A 122 -5.92 -0.95 -19.67
CA GLN A 122 -6.38 0.22 -20.41
C GLN A 122 -5.72 0.30 -21.79
N ALA A 123 -4.42 -0.02 -21.90
CA ALA A 123 -3.74 -0.11 -23.19
C ALA A 123 -4.35 -1.21 -24.09
N ILE A 124 -4.75 -2.35 -23.52
CA ILE A 124 -5.44 -3.41 -24.27
C ILE A 124 -6.82 -2.93 -24.74
N LEU A 125 -7.56 -2.18 -23.92
CA LEU A 125 -8.84 -1.59 -24.31
C LEU A 125 -8.67 -0.63 -25.49
N GLU A 126 -7.67 0.26 -25.46
CA GLU A 126 -7.39 1.18 -26.56
C GLU A 126 -7.09 0.44 -27.89
N VAL A 127 -6.26 -0.61 -27.83
CA VAL A 127 -6.00 -1.46 -29.00
C VAL A 127 -7.27 -2.15 -29.49
N THR A 128 -8.14 -2.55 -28.56
CA THR A 128 -9.41 -3.22 -28.87
C THR A 128 -10.37 -2.26 -29.58
N GLU A 129 -10.52 -1.03 -29.09
CA GLU A 129 -11.32 0.03 -29.74
C GLU A 129 -10.82 0.34 -31.16
N ASN A 130 -9.50 0.44 -31.35
CA ASN A 130 -8.91 0.62 -32.67
C ASN A 130 -9.24 -0.56 -33.60
N THR A 131 -9.18 -1.79 -33.09
CA THR A 131 -9.54 -3.00 -33.85
C THR A 131 -11.01 -3.00 -34.27
N VAL A 132 -11.93 -2.54 -33.41
CA VAL A 132 -13.35 -2.37 -33.77
C VAL A 132 -13.51 -1.38 -34.92
N SER A 133 -12.81 -0.24 -34.86
CA SER A 133 -12.84 0.75 -35.94
C SER A 133 -12.38 0.16 -37.28
N GLU A 134 -11.27 -0.59 -37.27
CA GLU A 134 -10.77 -1.29 -38.46
C GLU A 134 -11.77 -2.34 -38.98
N LEU A 135 -12.40 -3.12 -38.10
CA LEU A 135 -13.41 -4.09 -38.48
C LEU A 135 -14.62 -3.44 -39.15
N VAL A 136 -15.09 -2.30 -38.64
CA VAL A 136 -16.18 -1.53 -39.24
C VAL A 136 -15.78 -1.04 -40.63
N GLN A 137 -14.57 -0.51 -40.80
CA GLN A 137 -14.09 -0.04 -42.10
C GLN A 137 -13.94 -1.18 -43.12
N ILE A 138 -13.45 -2.35 -42.69
CA ILE A 138 -13.41 -3.56 -43.52
C ILE A 138 -14.83 -3.93 -43.97
N ARG A 139 -15.82 -3.85 -43.07
CA ARG A 139 -17.21 -4.18 -43.40
C ARG A 139 -17.81 -3.23 -44.41
N GLU A 140 -17.59 -1.93 -44.28
CA GLU A 140 -18.03 -0.92 -45.25
C GLU A 140 -17.45 -1.19 -46.65
N ASN A 141 -16.15 -1.50 -46.72
CA ASN A 141 -15.48 -1.85 -47.97
C ASN A 141 -16.05 -3.14 -48.60
N GLU A 142 -16.37 -4.14 -47.78
CA GLU A 142 -17.00 -5.38 -48.26
C GLU A 142 -18.39 -5.14 -48.82
N ILE A 143 -19.22 -4.35 -48.14
CA ILE A 143 -20.57 -3.99 -48.63
C ILE A 143 -20.45 -3.34 -50.00
N ALA A 144 -19.56 -2.35 -50.16
CA ALA A 144 -19.34 -1.70 -51.45
C ALA A 144 -18.87 -2.67 -52.54
N MET A 145 -18.02 -3.65 -52.19
CA MET A 145 -17.57 -4.70 -53.12
C MET A 145 -18.72 -5.61 -53.54
N PHE A 146 -19.56 -6.07 -52.60
CA PHE A 146 -20.72 -6.91 -52.89
C PHE A 146 -21.75 -6.18 -53.74
N GLU A 147 -22.04 -4.91 -53.44
CA GLU A 147 -22.94 -4.07 -54.23
C GLU A 147 -22.45 -3.89 -55.67
N ARG A 148 -21.17 -3.57 -55.84
CA ARG A 148 -20.54 -3.47 -57.16
C ARG A 148 -20.68 -4.78 -57.93
N ARG A 149 -20.37 -5.91 -57.30
CA ARG A 149 -20.43 -7.21 -57.97
C ARG A 149 -21.85 -7.62 -58.35
N ARG A 150 -22.83 -7.30 -57.50
CA ARG A 150 -24.27 -7.51 -57.76
C ARG A 150 -24.76 -6.68 -58.94
N SER A 151 -24.30 -5.43 -59.04
CA SER A 151 -24.56 -4.56 -60.19
C SER A 151 -23.99 -5.16 -61.49
N GLU A 152 -22.73 -5.60 -61.47
CA GLU A 152 -22.07 -6.25 -62.62
C GLU A 152 -22.83 -7.52 -63.09
N ILE A 153 -23.27 -8.37 -62.15
CA ILE A 153 -24.06 -9.58 -62.45
C ILE A 153 -25.42 -9.22 -63.04
N THR A 154 -26.13 -8.26 -62.45
CA THR A 154 -27.45 -7.81 -62.91
C THR A 154 -27.37 -7.27 -64.33
N MET A 155 -26.35 -6.46 -64.61
CA MET A 155 -26.11 -5.87 -65.91
C MET A 155 -25.76 -6.95 -66.95
N SER A 156 -24.84 -7.87 -66.61
CA SER A 156 -24.46 -9.00 -67.46
C SER A 156 -25.66 -9.90 -67.76
N SER A 157 -26.49 -10.19 -66.76
CA SER A 157 -27.72 -10.98 -66.92
C SER A 157 -28.73 -10.30 -67.84
N GLY A 158 -28.90 -8.98 -67.74
CA GLY A 158 -29.76 -8.20 -68.63
C GLY A 158 -29.26 -8.25 -70.08
N ILE A 159 -27.95 -8.16 -70.28
CA ILE A 159 -27.32 -8.27 -71.60
C ILE A 159 -27.50 -9.68 -72.20
N VAL A 160 -27.24 -10.74 -71.42
CA VAL A 160 -27.42 -12.14 -71.85
C VAL A 160 -28.88 -12.42 -72.21
N ARG A 161 -29.84 -11.99 -71.38
CA ARG A 161 -31.27 -12.20 -71.62
C ARG A 161 -31.76 -11.47 -72.88
N ARG A 162 -31.34 -10.21 -73.09
CA ARG A 162 -31.67 -9.45 -74.31
C ARG A 162 -31.08 -10.12 -75.56
N SER A 163 -29.82 -10.54 -75.50
CA SER A 163 -29.15 -11.24 -76.59
C SER A 163 -29.85 -12.55 -76.96
N LYS A 164 -30.22 -13.36 -75.96
CA LYS A 164 -30.99 -14.60 -76.14
C LYS A 164 -32.35 -14.35 -76.78
N GLY A 165 -33.06 -13.29 -76.35
CA GLY A 165 -34.35 -12.89 -76.90
C GLY A 165 -34.27 -12.53 -78.39
N LEU A 166 -33.26 -11.76 -78.79
CA LEU A 166 -33.04 -11.37 -80.19
C LEU A 166 -32.68 -12.57 -81.08
N ILE A 167 -31.86 -13.51 -80.60
CA ILE A 167 -31.55 -14.75 -81.37
C ILE A 167 -32.81 -15.59 -81.55
N GLY A 168 -33.64 -15.70 -80.51
CA GLY A 168 -34.92 -16.39 -80.61
C GLY A 168 -35.86 -15.82 -81.68
N GLN A 169 -35.69 -14.54 -82.06
CA GLN A 169 -36.42 -13.90 -83.16
C GLN A 169 -35.77 -14.13 -84.53
N LEU A 170 -34.44 -14.34 -84.59
CA LEU A 170 -33.70 -14.65 -85.82
C LEU A 170 -33.85 -16.12 -86.27
N ILE A 171 -34.14 -17.03 -85.35
CA ILE A 171 -34.44 -18.43 -85.68
C ILE A 171 -35.85 -18.46 -86.30
N PRO A 172 -36.03 -18.92 -87.55
CA PRO A 172 -37.36 -19.11 -88.11
C PRO A 172 -38.16 -20.03 -87.18
N LYS A 173 -39.39 -19.65 -86.81
CA LYS A 173 -40.34 -20.62 -86.24
C LYS A 173 -40.58 -21.68 -87.32
N MET A 174 -39.77 -22.73 -87.35
CA MET A 174 -40.02 -23.87 -88.23
C MET A 174 -41.41 -24.41 -87.90
N PRO A 175 -42.34 -24.48 -88.87
CA PRO A 175 -43.53 -25.26 -88.69
C PRO A 175 -43.12 -26.73 -88.66
N ASP A 176 -43.50 -27.42 -87.59
CA ASP A 176 -43.45 -28.87 -87.40
C ASP A 176 -42.06 -29.56 -87.41
N LEU A 177 -41.62 -29.97 -86.21
CA LEU A 177 -41.11 -31.33 -85.91
C LEU A 177 -40.91 -31.52 -84.38
N ALA A 178 -41.99 -31.38 -83.59
CA ALA A 178 -42.19 -32.03 -82.27
C ALA A 178 -43.58 -31.66 -81.71
N PRO A 179 -44.28 -32.58 -81.00
CA PRO A 179 -45.68 -32.41 -80.64
C PRO A 179 -45.88 -31.25 -79.66
N GLN A 180 -46.63 -30.25 -80.14
CA GLN A 180 -47.23 -29.10 -79.45
C GLN A 180 -47.17 -29.12 -77.92
N THR A 181 -46.20 -28.42 -77.34
CA THR A 181 -46.40 -27.78 -76.03
C THR A 181 -47.15 -26.47 -76.27
N LYS A 182 -48.40 -26.47 -75.81
CA LYS A 182 -49.39 -25.39 -75.91
C LYS A 182 -48.94 -24.10 -75.21
N PHE A 183 -48.13 -23.27 -75.86
CA PHE A 183 -48.03 -21.84 -75.55
C PHE A 183 -47.66 -21.04 -76.81
N ALA A 184 -48.55 -21.05 -77.79
CA ALA A 184 -48.50 -20.04 -78.84
C ALA A 184 -49.90 -19.91 -79.45
N LYS A 185 -50.55 -18.80 -79.15
CA LYS A 185 -51.37 -18.00 -80.08
C LYS A 185 -51.95 -16.83 -79.30
N GLN A 186 -51.23 -15.71 -79.34
CA GLN A 186 -51.89 -14.43 -79.55
C GLN A 186 -51.11 -13.68 -80.61
N ASP A 187 -51.86 -13.28 -81.63
CA ASP A 187 -51.45 -12.54 -82.79
C ASP A 187 -50.83 -11.20 -82.40
N ASN A 188 -49.65 -10.93 -82.94
CA ASN A 188 -49.27 -9.63 -83.50
C ASN A 188 -48.10 -9.89 -84.45
N GLN A 189 -48.36 -9.77 -85.75
CA GLN A 189 -47.33 -9.61 -86.78
C GLN A 189 -46.68 -8.24 -86.58
N LEU A 190 -45.66 -8.18 -85.71
CA LEU A 190 -44.57 -7.24 -85.90
C LEU A 190 -43.61 -7.94 -86.85
N GLU A 191 -43.61 -7.56 -88.13
CA GLU A 191 -42.45 -7.80 -88.99
C GLU A 191 -41.29 -7.00 -88.39
N VAL A 192 -40.59 -7.59 -87.44
CA VAL A 192 -39.33 -7.04 -86.95
C VAL A 192 -38.34 -7.22 -88.09
N SER A 193 -37.87 -6.12 -88.69
CA SER A 193 -36.91 -6.19 -89.79
C SER A 193 -35.61 -6.82 -89.27
N TYR A 194 -34.96 -7.64 -90.11
CA TYR A 194 -33.61 -8.13 -89.82
C TYR A 194 -32.63 -6.98 -89.55
N ASP A 195 -32.82 -5.84 -90.21
CA ASP A 195 -32.02 -4.63 -89.98
C ASP A 195 -32.26 -4.01 -88.61
N ASP A 196 -33.49 -4.08 -88.08
CA ASP A 196 -33.83 -3.59 -86.74
C ASP A 196 -33.18 -4.47 -85.66
N ILE A 197 -33.28 -5.80 -85.82
CA ILE A 197 -32.63 -6.77 -84.93
C ILE A 197 -31.10 -6.59 -84.96
N ARG A 198 -30.52 -6.38 -86.15
CA ARG A 198 -29.08 -6.14 -86.33
C ARG A 198 -28.63 -4.85 -85.67
N SER A 199 -29.41 -3.78 -85.81
CA SER A 199 -29.16 -2.49 -85.15
C SER A 199 -29.20 -2.63 -83.63
N GLU A 200 -30.16 -3.36 -83.10
CA GLU A 200 -30.31 -3.63 -81.66
C GLU A 200 -29.15 -4.48 -81.11
N PHE A 201 -28.66 -5.46 -81.87
CA PHE A 201 -27.45 -6.21 -81.55
C PHE A 201 -26.20 -5.33 -81.49
N LEU A 202 -26.03 -4.42 -82.46
CA LEU A 202 -24.92 -3.47 -82.47
C LEU A 202 -24.99 -2.51 -81.28
N GLN A 203 -26.19 -2.10 -80.86
CA GLN A 203 -26.39 -1.30 -79.64
C GLN A 203 -26.04 -2.10 -78.37
N ILE A 204 -26.51 -3.34 -78.24
CA ILE A 204 -26.16 -4.21 -77.10
C ILE A 204 -24.65 -4.44 -77.04
N ARG A 205 -23.98 -4.60 -78.20
CA ARG A 205 -22.52 -4.69 -78.28
C ARG A 205 -21.83 -3.43 -77.78
N SER A 206 -22.28 -2.26 -78.24
CA SER A 206 -21.72 -0.99 -77.80
C SER A 206 -21.90 -0.81 -76.30
N GLN A 207 -23.09 -1.11 -75.77
CA GLN A 207 -23.39 -1.05 -74.34
C GLN A 207 -22.52 -2.02 -73.53
N ALA A 208 -22.35 -3.26 -73.98
CA ALA A 208 -21.51 -4.23 -73.30
C ALA A 208 -20.03 -3.79 -73.27
N LYS A 209 -19.48 -3.28 -74.39
CA LYS A 209 -18.11 -2.76 -74.42
C LYS A 209 -17.91 -1.56 -73.49
N GLU A 210 -18.85 -0.62 -73.49
CA GLU A 210 -18.78 0.60 -72.69
C GLU A 210 -18.91 0.31 -71.19
N GLN A 211 -19.80 -0.61 -70.83
CA GLN A 211 -20.17 -0.84 -69.44
C GLN A 211 -19.41 -2.00 -68.77
N LEU A 212 -19.00 -3.04 -69.50
CA LEU A 212 -18.26 -4.20 -68.97
C LEU A 212 -16.75 -4.15 -69.26
N GLY A 213 -16.32 -3.32 -70.22
CA GLY A 213 -14.94 -3.25 -70.72
C GLY A 213 -14.64 -4.29 -71.80
N GLU A 214 -13.65 -4.03 -72.65
CA GLU A 214 -13.30 -4.88 -73.81
C GLU A 214 -12.73 -6.24 -73.43
N SER A 215 -12.05 -6.35 -72.28
CA SER A 215 -11.46 -7.60 -71.79
C SER A 215 -12.47 -8.51 -71.09
N ASN A 216 -13.72 -8.08 -70.92
CA ASN A 216 -14.74 -8.89 -70.28
C ASN A 216 -15.18 -10.03 -71.22
N PRO A 217 -15.23 -11.29 -70.76
CA PRO A 217 -15.69 -12.42 -71.58
C PRO A 217 -17.01 -12.13 -72.29
N PHE A 218 -17.96 -11.50 -71.59
CA PHE A 218 -19.28 -11.15 -72.14
C PHE A 218 -19.19 -10.18 -73.32
N SER A 219 -18.24 -9.24 -73.30
CA SER A 219 -18.00 -8.32 -74.43
C SER A 219 -17.48 -9.06 -75.67
N GLN A 220 -16.59 -10.05 -75.48
CA GLN A 220 -16.03 -10.86 -76.58
C GLN A 220 -17.08 -11.77 -77.22
N ILE A 221 -17.97 -12.29 -76.38
CA ILE A 221 -19.12 -13.09 -76.81
C ILE A 221 -20.03 -12.25 -77.70
N ILE A 222 -20.40 -11.03 -77.29
CA ILE A 222 -21.20 -10.11 -78.12
C ILE A 222 -20.46 -9.63 -79.38
N GLU A 223 -19.13 -9.58 -79.35
CA GLU A 223 -18.33 -9.39 -80.55
C GLU A 223 -18.48 -10.52 -81.57
N SER A 224 -18.50 -11.78 -81.12
CA SER A 224 -18.74 -12.93 -81.98
C SER A 224 -20.14 -12.92 -82.60
N PHE A 225 -21.12 -12.34 -81.88
CA PHE A 225 -22.50 -12.18 -82.34
C PHE A 225 -22.69 -11.18 -83.47
N ALA A 226 -22.00 -10.04 -83.41
CA ALA A 226 -22.07 -9.03 -84.48
C ALA A 226 -21.45 -9.51 -85.81
N GLN A 227 -20.75 -10.67 -85.77
CA GLN A 227 -20.19 -11.32 -86.94
C GLN A 227 -21.10 -12.40 -87.55
N ILE A 228 -22.30 -12.67 -87.01
CA ILE A 228 -23.26 -13.59 -87.65
C ILE A 228 -23.51 -13.09 -89.07
N PRO A 229 -23.03 -13.79 -90.12
CA PRO A 229 -23.17 -13.35 -91.48
C PRO A 229 -24.64 -13.42 -91.89
N GLU A 230 -25.02 -12.66 -92.92
CA GLU A 230 -26.29 -12.70 -93.68
C GLU A 230 -26.75 -14.10 -94.15
N GLN A 231 -26.00 -15.17 -93.81
CA GLN A 231 -26.32 -16.54 -94.14
C GLN A 231 -27.20 -17.16 -93.06
N THR A 232 -28.51 -16.96 -93.24
CA THR A 232 -29.64 -17.65 -92.63
C THR A 232 -29.64 -19.19 -92.81
N GLY A 233 -28.47 -19.85 -92.92
CA GLY A 233 -28.34 -21.27 -93.23
C GLY A 233 -27.51 -22.12 -92.26
N ASN A 234 -26.67 -21.53 -91.38
CA ASN A 234 -25.83 -22.33 -90.48
C ASN A 234 -26.52 -22.54 -89.12
N LEU A 235 -27.51 -23.43 -89.11
CA LEU A 235 -28.28 -23.80 -87.91
C LEU A 235 -27.38 -24.25 -86.76
N GLU A 236 -26.27 -24.95 -87.05
CA GLU A 236 -25.31 -25.45 -86.05
C GLU A 236 -24.63 -24.30 -85.29
N HIS A 237 -24.26 -23.21 -85.99
CA HIS A 237 -23.63 -22.05 -85.36
C HIS A 237 -24.62 -21.31 -84.45
N VAL A 238 -25.89 -21.20 -84.85
CA VAL A 238 -26.95 -20.58 -84.03
C VAL A 238 -27.26 -21.44 -82.80
N THR A 239 -27.34 -22.76 -82.94
CA THR A 239 -27.54 -23.68 -81.80
C THR A 239 -26.39 -23.59 -80.79
N TYR A 240 -25.13 -23.65 -81.24
CA TYR A 240 -23.95 -23.50 -80.39
C TYR A 240 -23.99 -22.21 -79.56
N VAL A 241 -24.37 -21.13 -80.22
CA VAL A 241 -24.47 -19.79 -79.67
C VAL A 241 -25.60 -19.66 -78.63
N VAL A 242 -26.75 -20.28 -78.88
CA VAL A 242 -27.87 -20.35 -77.91
C VAL A 242 -27.46 -21.14 -76.68
N ASP A 243 -26.78 -22.27 -76.86
CA ASP A 243 -26.27 -23.09 -75.75
C ASP A 243 -25.23 -22.33 -74.92
N MET A 244 -24.37 -21.55 -75.59
CA MET A 244 -23.38 -20.71 -74.91
C MET A 244 -24.05 -19.62 -74.05
N LEU A 245 -25.08 -18.95 -74.55
CA LEU A 245 -25.86 -17.97 -73.76
C LEU A 245 -26.65 -18.62 -72.62
N ALA A 246 -27.21 -19.82 -72.83
CA ALA A 246 -27.90 -20.56 -71.79
C ALA A 246 -26.92 -20.95 -70.65
N ASN A 247 -25.72 -21.41 -70.99
CA ASN A 247 -24.66 -21.67 -70.03
C ASN A 247 -24.22 -20.40 -69.28
N MET A 248 -24.20 -19.25 -69.95
CA MET A 248 -23.88 -17.96 -69.32
C MET A 248 -24.95 -17.47 -68.37
N GLU A 249 -26.23 -17.62 -68.75
CA GLU A 249 -27.36 -17.30 -67.89
C GLU A 249 -27.32 -18.15 -66.62
N GLN A 250 -27.03 -19.45 -66.77
CA GLN A 250 -26.86 -20.36 -65.64
C GLN A 250 -25.65 -19.98 -64.76
N ASN A 251 -24.48 -19.74 -65.36
CA ASN A 251 -23.29 -19.34 -64.61
C ASN A 251 -23.48 -18.02 -63.86
N LEU A 252 -24.21 -17.05 -64.43
CA LEU A 252 -24.55 -15.79 -63.77
C LEU A 252 -25.52 -16.04 -62.61
N ALA A 253 -26.51 -16.91 -62.77
CA ALA A 253 -27.42 -17.30 -61.70
C ALA A 253 -26.67 -17.99 -60.54
N ASP A 254 -25.80 -18.94 -60.85
CA ASP A 254 -24.98 -19.65 -59.86
C ASP A 254 -24.01 -18.70 -59.15
N THR A 255 -23.37 -17.79 -59.90
CA THR A 255 -22.50 -16.75 -59.33
C THR A 255 -23.27 -15.81 -58.40
N ASN A 256 -24.51 -15.45 -58.75
CA ASN A 256 -25.35 -14.60 -57.91
C ASN A 256 -25.73 -15.28 -56.59
N ILE A 257 -26.06 -16.58 -56.63
CA ILE A 257 -26.35 -17.39 -55.43
C ILE A 257 -25.09 -17.49 -54.56
N ALA A 258 -23.94 -17.77 -55.17
CA ALA A 258 -22.67 -17.84 -54.44
C ALA A 258 -22.31 -16.49 -53.80
N LEU A 259 -22.52 -15.37 -54.51
CA LEU A 259 -22.29 -14.02 -53.98
C LEU A 259 -23.18 -13.72 -52.78
N PHE A 260 -24.48 -14.05 -52.88
CA PHE A 260 -25.44 -13.87 -51.79
C PHE A 260 -25.04 -14.67 -50.54
N ASN A 261 -24.69 -15.96 -50.72
CA ASN A 261 -24.26 -16.81 -49.61
C ASN A 261 -22.96 -16.31 -48.97
N ALA A 262 -22.00 -15.85 -49.78
CA ALA A 262 -20.76 -15.28 -49.29
C ALA A 262 -21.01 -14.00 -48.48
N GLU A 263 -21.90 -13.13 -48.94
CA GLU A 263 -22.28 -11.90 -48.23
C GLU A 263 -22.91 -12.21 -46.87
N GLN A 264 -23.83 -13.17 -46.80
CA GLN A 264 -24.44 -13.62 -45.53
C GLN A 264 -23.39 -14.18 -44.57
N GLN A 265 -22.47 -15.04 -45.04
CA GLN A 265 -21.39 -15.57 -44.21
C GLN A 265 -20.46 -14.47 -43.68
N ARG A 266 -20.21 -13.40 -44.46
CA ARG A 266 -19.42 -12.25 -44.00
C ARG A 266 -20.17 -11.43 -42.94
N ILE A 267 -21.49 -11.27 -43.07
CA ILE A 267 -22.34 -10.61 -42.05
C ILE A 267 -22.24 -11.38 -40.72
N GLU A 268 -22.53 -12.68 -40.76
CA GLU A 268 -22.51 -13.53 -39.55
C GLU A 268 -21.12 -13.61 -38.91
N LEU A 269 -20.05 -13.55 -39.70
CA LEU A 269 -18.69 -13.49 -39.15
C LEU A 269 -18.41 -12.14 -38.48
N HIS A 270 -18.82 -11.04 -39.10
CA HIS A 270 -18.62 -9.70 -38.57
C HIS A 270 -19.36 -9.50 -37.25
N GLU A 271 -20.63 -9.92 -37.18
CA GLU A 271 -21.44 -9.85 -35.94
C GLU A 271 -20.81 -10.66 -34.81
N ARG A 272 -20.35 -11.90 -35.07
CA ARG A 272 -19.66 -12.72 -34.05
C ARG A 272 -18.35 -12.12 -33.58
N LEU A 273 -17.60 -11.45 -34.46
CA LEU A 273 -16.35 -10.79 -34.08
C LEU A 273 -16.64 -9.58 -33.18
N LEU A 274 -17.67 -8.79 -33.49
CA LEU A 274 -18.09 -7.67 -32.64
C LEU A 274 -18.57 -8.15 -31.28
N GLU A 275 -19.43 -9.16 -31.22
CA GLU A 275 -19.91 -9.76 -29.96
C GLU A 275 -18.73 -10.26 -29.11
N HIS A 276 -17.77 -10.97 -29.70
CA HIS A 276 -16.59 -11.42 -28.98
C HIS A 276 -15.72 -10.26 -28.48
N VAL A 277 -15.63 -9.15 -29.23
CA VAL A 277 -14.91 -7.95 -28.77
C VAL A 277 -15.64 -7.27 -27.63
N ASP A 278 -16.97 -7.14 -27.71
CA ASP A 278 -17.79 -6.57 -26.66
C ASP A 278 -17.66 -7.36 -25.36
N GLU A 279 -17.76 -8.69 -25.41
CA GLU A 279 -17.57 -9.57 -24.24
C GLU A 279 -16.18 -9.38 -23.59
N LYS A 280 -15.13 -9.23 -24.41
CA LYS A 280 -13.77 -9.01 -23.90
C LYS A 280 -13.62 -7.63 -23.28
N THR A 281 -14.25 -6.63 -23.87
CA THR A 281 -14.24 -5.24 -23.42
C THR A 281 -14.96 -5.12 -22.09
N GLU A 282 -16.16 -5.71 -21.96
CA GLU A 282 -16.91 -5.77 -20.71
C GLU A 282 -16.10 -6.46 -19.61
N LYS A 283 -15.52 -7.63 -19.89
CA LYS A 283 -14.68 -8.35 -18.93
C LYS A 283 -13.44 -7.56 -18.50
N LEU A 284 -12.81 -6.83 -19.42
CA LEU A 284 -11.67 -5.98 -19.08
C LEU A 284 -12.09 -4.82 -18.18
N ASN A 285 -13.22 -4.17 -18.47
CA ASN A 285 -13.78 -3.10 -17.65
C ASN A 285 -14.16 -3.58 -16.24
N GLU A 286 -14.78 -4.76 -16.12
CA GLU A 286 -15.06 -5.39 -14.82
C GLU A 286 -13.78 -5.59 -14.02
N GLN A 287 -12.74 -6.16 -14.64
CA GLN A 287 -11.45 -6.39 -13.99
C GLN A 287 -10.74 -5.10 -13.57
N ILE A 288 -10.84 -4.04 -14.37
CA ILE A 288 -10.30 -2.72 -14.02
C ILE A 288 -11.04 -2.18 -12.80
N SER A 289 -12.36 -2.19 -12.82
CA SER A 289 -13.21 -1.72 -11.71
C SER A 289 -12.93 -2.49 -10.41
N GLU A 290 -12.77 -3.81 -10.47
CA GLU A 290 -12.37 -4.62 -9.32
C GLU A 290 -11.00 -4.20 -8.76
N LEU A 291 -10.02 -3.95 -9.62
CA LEU A 291 -8.68 -3.50 -9.21
C LEU A 291 -8.70 -2.09 -8.62
N GLU A 292 -9.48 -1.17 -9.20
CA GLU A 292 -9.68 0.19 -8.69
C GLU A 292 -10.29 0.17 -7.29
N GLN A 293 -11.29 -0.68 -7.06
CA GLN A 293 -11.88 -0.85 -5.73
C GLN A 293 -10.87 -1.43 -4.74
N MET A 294 -10.09 -2.44 -5.14
CA MET A 294 -9.04 -2.99 -4.27
C MET A 294 -7.98 -1.95 -3.92
N ILE A 295 -7.61 -1.06 -4.86
CA ILE A 295 -6.70 0.05 -4.59
C ILE A 295 -7.31 0.99 -3.56
N ALA A 296 -8.57 1.42 -3.74
CA ALA A 296 -9.25 2.32 -2.81
C ALA A 296 -9.33 1.72 -1.38
N ASP A 297 -9.66 0.43 -1.27
CA ASP A 297 -9.71 -0.28 0.02
C ASP A 297 -8.32 -0.38 0.69
N MET A 298 -7.25 -0.53 -0.10
CA MET A 298 -5.88 -0.53 0.41
C MET A 298 -5.41 0.86 0.81
N GLU A 299 -5.77 1.90 0.06
CA GLU A 299 -5.47 3.30 0.39
C GLU A 299 -6.13 3.70 1.71
N GLN A 300 -7.39 3.30 1.95
CA GLN A 300 -8.05 3.53 3.23
C GLN A 300 -7.33 2.82 4.38
N GLN A 301 -6.91 1.55 4.18
CA GLN A 301 -6.13 0.83 5.20
C GLN A 301 -4.77 1.48 5.49
N ILE A 302 -4.14 2.07 4.48
CA ILE A 302 -2.90 2.83 4.66
C ILE A 302 -3.16 4.06 5.53
N GLU A 303 -4.23 4.82 5.24
CA GLU A 303 -4.61 6.00 6.04
C GLU A 303 -4.90 5.62 7.50
N ASP A 304 -5.67 4.54 7.70
CA ASP A 304 -5.99 4.03 9.04
C ASP A 304 -4.72 3.63 9.81
N HIS A 305 -3.80 2.90 9.17
CA HIS A 305 -2.52 2.53 9.78
C HIS A 305 -1.60 3.73 10.03
N GLN A 306 -1.63 4.76 9.19
CA GLN A 306 -0.90 6.01 9.44
C GLN A 306 -1.45 6.75 10.66
N ALA A 307 -2.78 6.80 10.81
CA ALA A 307 -3.41 7.36 12.00
C ALA A 307 -3.06 6.57 13.26
N GLU A 308 -3.04 5.23 13.21
CA GLU A 308 -2.59 4.38 14.31
C GLU A 308 -1.12 4.63 14.69
N ILE A 309 -0.23 4.79 13.70
CA ILE A 309 1.18 5.15 13.95
C ILE A 309 1.26 6.48 14.68
N GLN A 310 0.51 7.50 14.25
CA GLN A 310 0.55 8.82 14.88
C GLN A 310 0.15 8.74 16.37
N VAL A 311 -0.93 8.00 16.68
CA VAL A 311 -1.36 7.78 18.07
C VAL A 311 -0.29 7.01 18.87
N GLU A 312 0.34 6.00 18.28
CA GLU A 312 1.38 5.22 18.96
C GLU A 312 2.67 6.04 19.16
N LEU A 313 3.01 6.96 18.26
CA LEU A 313 4.13 7.90 18.44
C LEU A 313 3.87 8.88 19.59
N GLU A 314 2.66 9.45 19.70
CA GLU A 314 2.27 10.28 20.83
C GLU A 314 2.33 9.50 22.16
N ASN A 315 1.92 8.22 22.12
CA ASN A 315 2.05 7.32 23.27
C ASN A 315 3.53 7.07 23.64
N GLN A 316 4.43 6.92 22.65
CA GLN A 316 5.87 6.79 22.89
C GLN A 316 6.46 8.03 23.55
N GLU A 317 6.07 9.22 23.11
CA GLU A 317 6.52 10.48 23.73
C GLU A 317 6.10 10.55 25.20
N ASN A 318 4.84 10.21 25.50
CA ASN A 318 4.35 10.16 26.88
C ASN A 318 5.08 9.11 27.74
N ILE A 319 5.31 7.90 27.21
CA ILE A 319 6.06 6.86 27.92
C ILE A 319 7.50 7.30 28.15
N HIS A 320 8.11 7.97 27.17
CA HIS A 320 9.48 8.46 27.29
C HIS A 320 9.59 9.55 28.36
N GLN A 321 8.64 10.46 28.44
CA GLN A 321 8.59 11.46 29.51
C GLN A 321 8.49 10.79 30.90
N ILE A 322 7.60 9.81 31.06
CA ILE A 322 7.47 9.06 32.32
C ILE A 322 8.77 8.32 32.67
N TYR A 323 9.44 7.75 31.67
CA TYR A 323 10.72 7.07 31.85
C TYR A 323 11.82 8.03 32.34
N GLU A 324 11.91 9.24 31.77
CA GLU A 324 12.83 10.29 32.23
C GLU A 324 12.50 10.73 33.67
N GLU A 325 11.21 10.93 33.98
CA GLU A 325 10.77 11.27 35.35
C GLU A 325 11.17 10.21 36.39
N TYR A 326 11.10 8.91 36.03
CA TYR A 326 11.55 7.83 36.92
C TYR A 326 13.08 7.78 37.08
N ILE A 327 13.85 8.04 36.02
CA ILE A 327 15.31 8.14 36.11
C ILE A 327 15.70 9.30 37.03
N ASP A 328 15.13 10.48 36.81
CA ASP A 328 15.43 11.67 37.62
C ASP A 328 15.06 11.46 39.09
N ALA A 329 13.91 10.81 39.35
CA ALA A 329 13.51 10.42 40.70
C ALA A 329 14.52 9.46 41.34
N HIS A 330 14.97 8.45 40.60
CA HIS A 330 15.95 7.48 41.08
C HIS A 330 17.32 8.13 41.39
N GLU A 331 17.80 8.99 40.51
CA GLU A 331 19.05 9.74 40.73
C GLU A 331 18.94 10.66 41.96
N SER A 332 17.79 11.31 42.16
CA SER A 332 17.53 12.14 43.34
C SER A 332 17.49 11.32 44.64
N THR A 333 16.85 10.14 44.62
CA THR A 333 16.81 9.19 45.74
C THR A 333 18.21 8.72 46.11
N LEU A 334 19.03 8.33 45.12
CA LEU A 334 20.44 7.96 45.32
C LEU A 334 21.25 9.12 45.92
N HIS A 335 21.08 10.34 45.40
CA HIS A 335 21.80 11.51 45.88
C HIS A 335 21.46 11.84 47.35
N THR A 336 20.18 11.84 47.69
CA THR A 336 19.70 12.11 49.05
C THR A 336 20.24 11.08 50.03
N HIS A 337 20.24 9.79 49.66
CA HIS A 337 20.78 8.73 50.48
C HIS A 337 22.30 8.86 50.69
N ASP A 338 23.05 9.23 49.66
CA ASP A 338 24.48 9.52 49.78
C ASP A 338 24.76 10.67 50.75
N GLU A 339 23.94 11.71 50.74
CA GLU A 339 24.01 12.80 51.72
C GLU A 339 23.68 12.32 53.14
N ASP A 340 22.65 11.50 53.30
CA ASP A 340 22.27 10.91 54.59
C ASP A 340 23.37 10.01 55.16
N ILE A 341 24.03 9.19 54.33
CA ILE A 341 25.18 8.39 54.73
C ILE A 341 26.32 9.31 55.21
N LYS A 342 26.65 10.37 54.46
CA LYS A 342 27.70 11.33 54.85
C LYS A 342 27.37 11.99 56.20
N ASN A 343 26.11 12.40 56.39
CA ASN A 343 25.62 12.98 57.64
C ASN A 343 25.68 11.99 58.80
N ASN A 344 25.29 10.73 58.59
CA ASN A 344 25.33 9.69 59.61
C ASN A 344 26.76 9.31 60.02
N ILE A 345 27.69 9.20 59.06
CA ILE A 345 29.12 9.00 59.33
C ILE A 345 29.64 10.15 60.22
N LEU A 346 29.23 11.37 59.92
CA LEU A 346 29.63 12.55 60.66
C LEU A 346 29.08 12.55 62.10
N LEU A 347 27.79 12.22 62.28
CA LEU A 347 27.17 12.03 63.59
C LEU A 347 27.89 10.97 64.43
N ILE A 348 28.23 9.83 63.83
CA ILE A 348 28.96 8.75 64.50
C ILE A 348 30.34 9.25 64.96
N LYS A 349 31.07 10.02 64.13
CA LYS A 349 32.34 10.63 64.52
C LYS A 349 32.18 11.58 65.72
N MET A 350 31.13 12.40 65.73
CA MET A 350 30.83 13.30 66.86
C MET A 350 30.51 12.51 68.14
N ILE A 351 29.65 11.49 68.07
CA ILE A 351 29.29 10.62 69.21
C ILE A 351 30.53 9.92 69.76
N ARG A 352 31.41 9.39 68.90
CA ARG A 352 32.67 8.75 69.32
C ARG A 352 33.62 9.73 70.01
N THR A 353 33.71 10.96 69.51
CA THR A 353 34.52 12.02 70.13
C THR A 353 33.98 12.34 71.53
N LEU A 354 32.67 12.57 71.66
CA LEU A 354 32.01 12.79 72.96
C LEU A 354 32.22 11.64 73.94
N LYS A 355 32.14 10.38 73.47
CA LYS A 355 32.43 9.20 74.29
C LYS A 355 33.87 9.20 74.79
N ASN A 356 34.84 9.48 73.91
CA ASN A 356 36.25 9.52 74.27
C ASN A 356 36.56 10.63 75.27
N ASP A 357 36.05 11.84 75.05
CA ASP A 357 36.23 12.98 75.95
C ASP A 357 35.61 12.70 77.32
N PHE A 358 34.39 12.16 77.35
CA PHE A 358 33.73 11.74 78.59
C PHE A 358 34.54 10.69 79.36
N MET A 359 35.09 9.69 78.66
CA MET A 359 35.92 8.64 79.28
C MET A 359 37.24 9.21 79.80
N ASN A 360 37.88 10.11 79.07
CA ASN A 360 39.11 10.78 79.51
C ASN A 360 38.87 11.66 80.75
N ASP A 361 37.76 12.41 80.78
CA ASP A 361 37.36 13.21 81.94
C ASP A 361 36.98 12.33 83.14
N PHE A 362 36.36 11.18 82.91
CA PHE A 362 36.05 10.19 83.94
C PHE A 362 37.33 9.57 84.52
N GLU A 363 38.29 9.20 83.67
CA GLU A 363 39.61 8.72 84.09
C GLU A 363 40.37 9.80 84.88
N ALA A 364 40.38 11.05 84.41
CA ALA A 364 41.01 12.15 85.12
C ALA A 364 40.36 12.40 86.49
N SER A 365 39.03 12.39 86.55
CA SER A 365 38.26 12.57 87.79
C SER A 365 38.44 11.42 88.78
N SER A 366 38.52 10.18 88.30
CA SER A 366 38.78 9.00 89.14
C SER A 366 40.22 8.99 89.68
N ARG A 367 41.20 9.51 88.93
CA ARG A 367 42.58 9.71 89.42
C ARG A 367 42.64 10.72 90.57
N TYR A 368 41.82 11.77 90.57
CA TYR A 368 41.73 12.73 91.69
C TYR A 368 41.07 12.15 92.95
N ILE A 369 40.17 11.18 92.81
CA ILE A 369 39.53 10.49 93.94
C ILE A 369 40.47 9.41 94.54
N LEU A 370 41.44 8.92 93.77
CA LEU A 370 42.31 7.80 94.15
C LEU A 370 43.74 8.17 94.53
N THR A 371 44.15 9.44 94.57
CA THR A 371 45.43 9.83 95.21
C THR A 371 45.30 9.90 96.73
N PRO A 372 45.85 8.95 97.52
CA PRO A 372 45.93 9.10 98.97
C PRO A 372 47.14 9.99 99.26
N ARG A 373 46.93 11.18 99.82
CA ARG A 373 48.02 11.95 100.43
C ARG A 373 48.51 11.23 101.69
N PHE A 374 49.47 10.31 101.54
CA PHE A 374 50.34 9.89 102.62
C PHE A 374 51.51 10.86 102.71
N HIS A 375 51.55 11.67 103.78
CA HIS A 375 52.82 12.22 104.28
C HIS A 375 52.93 11.89 105.77
N PHE A 376 53.93 11.06 106.06
CA PHE A 376 54.38 10.71 107.40
C PHE A 376 54.92 11.94 108.13
N GLN A 377 54.61 11.97 109.42
CA GLN A 377 55.09 12.86 110.47
C GLN A 377 56.62 12.91 110.62
N ASN A 378 57.16 14.10 110.90
CA ASN A 378 57.62 14.56 112.24
C ASN A 378 58.99 15.27 112.31
N LEU A 379 58.93 16.45 112.95
CA LEU A 379 59.84 17.06 113.94
C LEU A 379 61.26 17.48 113.53
N SER A 380 61.55 18.79 113.64
CA SER A 380 62.30 19.36 114.79
C SER A 380 62.58 20.88 114.67
N SER A 381 62.21 21.61 115.74
CA SER A 381 62.76 22.87 116.30
C SER A 381 63.05 24.08 115.37
N LEU A 382 62.24 25.15 115.46
CA LEU A 382 62.40 26.29 116.39
C LEU A 382 61.14 27.16 116.40
#